data_AF-A0A0F8CTM9-F1
#
_entry.id   AF-A0A0F8CTM9-F1
#
_cell.length_a   1.000
_cell.length_b   1.000
_cell.length_c   1.000
_cell.angle_alpha   90.00
_cell.angle_beta   90.00
_cell.angle_gamma   90.00
#
_symmetry.space_group_name_H-M   'P 1'
#
loop_
_entity.id
_entity.type
_entity.pdbx_description
1 polymer ?
#
loop_
_entity_poly.entity_id
_entity_poly.type
_entity_poly.pdbx_seq_one_letter_code
_entity_poly.pdbx_strand_id
1 'polypeptide(L)'
;MSNDENLVDSDEALLSIWEHDSGLDAGELRHVKFNNIDLDSDVEVLDEAFEKFGYDPRKPNNYNIPAIAVQKSNTVWDSLRTTSFGQDAIKMSTRYRGTKNLYIQSFDIGRAGRDERWARVNFAAKM
;
A
#
# COMPACT_ATOMS: atom_id res chain seq x y z
N MET A 1 -10.32 12.75 27.02
CA MET A 1 -8.91 12.95 26.60
C MET A 1 -8.16 11.68 26.97
N SER A 2 -7.16 11.30 26.17
CA SER A 2 -6.35 10.07 26.29
C SER A 2 -6.86 8.88 25.46
N ASN A 3 -6.42 8.87 24.20
CA ASN A 3 -6.20 7.68 23.37
C ASN A 3 -5.20 8.01 22.23
N ASP A 4 -5.04 9.29 21.87
CA ASP A 4 -4.06 9.71 20.86
C ASP A 4 -2.60 9.46 21.27
N GLU A 5 -2.21 9.67 22.53
CA GLU A 5 -0.80 9.49 22.93
C GLU A 5 -0.32 8.04 22.83
N ASN A 6 -1.14 7.07 23.24
CA ASN A 6 -0.81 5.64 23.11
C ASN A 6 -0.85 5.16 21.65
N LEU A 7 -1.69 5.76 20.82
CA LEU A 7 -1.74 5.49 19.37
C LEU A 7 -0.50 6.04 18.67
N VAL A 8 -0.06 7.24 19.04
CA VAL A 8 1.15 7.87 18.49
C VAL A 8 2.41 7.08 18.86
N ASP A 9 2.53 6.60 20.11
CA ASP A 9 3.67 5.75 20.51
C ASP A 9 3.69 4.40 19.78
N SER A 10 2.52 3.78 19.60
CA SER A 10 2.40 2.49 18.88
C SER A 10 2.67 2.67 17.38
N ASP A 11 2.19 3.77 16.81
CA ASP A 11 2.43 4.14 15.42
C ASP A 11 3.94 4.39 15.24
N GLU A 12 4.59 5.30 15.98
CA GLU A 12 6.04 5.61 15.85
C GLU A 12 6.95 4.37 16.04
N ALA A 13 6.52 3.38 16.82
CA ALA A 13 7.21 2.09 16.90
C ALA A 13 7.17 1.31 15.57
N LEU A 14 6.04 1.33 14.85
CA LEU A 14 5.92 0.73 13.51
C LEU A 14 6.80 1.47 12.50
N LEU A 15 6.87 2.80 12.55
CA LEU A 15 7.75 3.58 11.68
C LEU A 15 9.22 3.26 11.95
N SER A 16 9.61 3.14 13.21
CA SER A 16 10.98 2.81 13.62
C SER A 16 11.39 1.40 13.13
N ILE A 17 10.50 0.42 13.22
CA ILE A 17 10.72 -0.93 12.64
C ILE A 17 10.89 -0.81 11.12
N TRP A 18 10.08 0.03 10.48
CA TRP A 18 10.14 0.26 9.04
C TRP A 18 11.43 0.94 8.59
N GLU A 19 11.88 1.97 9.30
CA GLU A 19 13.16 2.66 9.06
C GLU A 19 14.34 1.70 9.29
N HIS A 20 14.26 0.86 10.31
CA HIS A 20 15.26 -0.18 10.58
C HIS A 20 15.37 -1.20 9.44
N ASP A 21 14.24 -1.72 8.96
CA ASP A 21 14.20 -2.74 7.92
C ASP A 21 14.55 -2.18 6.53
N SER A 22 14.18 -0.93 6.25
CA SER A 22 14.45 -0.26 4.96
C SER A 22 15.82 0.41 4.88
N GLY A 23 16.43 0.73 6.03
CA GLY A 23 17.67 1.51 6.11
C GLY A 23 17.51 2.96 5.64
N LEU A 24 16.27 3.43 5.47
CA LEU A 24 15.93 4.80 5.06
C LEU A 24 15.25 5.51 6.21
N ASP A 25 15.48 6.82 6.33
CA ASP A 25 14.64 7.63 7.19
C ASP A 25 13.24 7.82 6.57
N ALA A 26 12.26 8.12 7.43
CA ALA A 26 10.88 8.32 7.01
C ALA A 26 10.69 9.48 6.02
N GLY A 27 11.57 10.49 6.02
CA GLY A 27 11.53 11.62 5.08
C GLY A 27 12.05 11.26 3.68
N GLU A 28 12.89 10.25 3.58
CA GLU A 28 13.50 9.72 2.36
C GLU A 28 12.71 8.56 1.74
N LEU A 29 11.67 8.09 2.45
CA LEU A 29 10.83 6.98 2.01
C LEU A 29 10.12 7.28 0.68
N ARG A 30 10.49 6.53 -0.36
CA ARG A 30 9.88 6.65 -1.70
C ARG A 30 8.81 5.60 -1.98
N HIS A 31 8.86 4.44 -1.33
CA HIS A 31 7.85 3.40 -1.51
C HIS A 31 7.85 2.39 -0.37
N VAL A 32 6.69 1.74 -0.20
CA VAL A 32 6.45 0.65 0.75
C VAL A 32 5.89 -0.53 -0.03
N LYS A 33 6.42 -1.74 0.15
CA LYS A 33 5.91 -2.95 -0.52
C LYS A 33 5.27 -3.91 0.48
N PHE A 34 4.02 -4.27 0.21
CA PHE A 34 3.24 -5.29 0.91
C PHE A 34 3.22 -6.55 0.05
N ASN A 35 3.71 -7.67 0.59
CA ASN A 35 3.73 -8.98 -0.08
C ASN A 35 2.73 -9.92 0.60
N ASN A 36 2.31 -10.97 -0.10
CA ASN A 36 1.42 -12.01 0.41
C ASN A 36 0.13 -11.45 1.02
N ILE A 37 -0.52 -10.52 0.30
CA ILE A 37 -1.79 -9.94 0.71
C ILE A 37 -2.86 -11.03 0.62
N ASP A 38 -3.33 -11.48 1.78
CA ASP A 38 -4.25 -12.61 1.95
C ASP A 38 -5.56 -12.25 2.66
N LEU A 39 -5.68 -11.01 3.16
CA LEU A 39 -6.94 -10.52 3.74
C LEU A 39 -8.02 -10.48 2.66
N ASP A 40 -9.11 -11.25 2.86
CA ASP A 40 -10.19 -11.43 1.89
C ASP A 40 -10.70 -10.12 1.27
N SER A 41 -10.91 -9.07 2.07
CA SER A 41 -11.38 -7.77 1.58
C SER A 41 -10.37 -7.06 0.68
N ASP A 42 -9.08 -7.20 0.97
CA ASP A 42 -8.02 -6.61 0.16
C ASP A 42 -7.79 -7.42 -1.12
N VAL A 43 -7.89 -8.75 -1.01
CA VAL A 43 -7.85 -9.67 -2.14
C VAL A 43 -8.98 -9.37 -3.12
N GLU A 44 -10.20 -9.15 -2.64
CA GLU A 44 -11.34 -8.79 -3.48
C GLU A 44 -11.09 -7.48 -4.24
N VAL A 45 -10.60 -6.44 -3.55
CA VAL A 45 -10.26 -5.17 -4.20
C VAL A 45 -9.14 -5.34 -5.24
N LEU A 46 -8.13 -6.14 -4.96
CA LEU A 46 -7.04 -6.41 -5.91
C LEU A 46 -7.53 -7.22 -7.12
N ASP A 47 -8.37 -8.22 -6.90
CA ASP A 47 -8.93 -9.03 -7.99
C ASP A 47 -9.84 -8.19 -8.90
N GLU A 48 -10.71 -7.34 -8.33
CA GLU A 48 -11.50 -6.38 -9.11
C GLU A 48 -10.63 -5.38 -9.87
N ALA A 49 -9.53 -4.93 -9.26
CA ALA A 49 -8.56 -4.07 -9.92
C ALA A 49 -7.94 -4.79 -11.13
N PHE A 50 -7.46 -6.02 -10.97
CA PHE A 50 -6.89 -6.82 -12.04
C PHE A 50 -7.87 -7.00 -13.21
N GLU A 51 -9.13 -7.31 -12.91
CA GLU A 51 -10.20 -7.45 -13.91
C GLU A 51 -10.41 -6.15 -14.70
N LYS A 52 -10.40 -4.98 -14.04
CA LYS A 52 -10.49 -3.66 -14.71
C LYS A 52 -9.32 -3.37 -15.64
N PHE A 53 -8.16 -3.98 -15.41
CA PHE A 53 -6.99 -3.91 -16.29
C PHE A 53 -6.91 -5.06 -17.31
N GLY A 54 -7.96 -5.89 -17.43
CA GLY A 54 -8.06 -6.96 -18.41
C GLY A 54 -7.38 -8.27 -18.00
N TYR A 55 -7.00 -8.41 -16.73
CA TYR A 55 -6.47 -9.65 -16.18
C TYR A 55 -7.57 -10.42 -15.46
N ASP A 56 -7.70 -11.71 -15.75
CA ASP A 56 -8.59 -12.59 -14.99
C ASP A 56 -7.79 -13.28 -13.87
N PRO A 57 -7.97 -12.88 -12.60
CA PRO A 57 -7.26 -13.46 -11.47
C PRO A 57 -7.73 -14.88 -11.15
N ARG A 58 -8.92 -15.28 -11.60
CA ARG A 58 -9.52 -16.60 -11.35
C ARG A 58 -9.20 -17.59 -12.46
N LYS A 59 -8.62 -17.11 -13.57
CA LYS A 59 -8.22 -17.95 -14.71
C LYS A 59 -7.27 -19.08 -14.27
N PRO A 60 -7.64 -20.35 -14.50
CA PRO A 60 -6.78 -21.48 -14.20
C PRO A 60 -5.41 -21.35 -14.89
N ASN A 61 -4.33 -21.71 -14.19
CA ASN A 61 -2.96 -21.66 -14.69
C ASN A 61 -2.41 -20.27 -15.06
N ASN A 62 -3.14 -19.19 -14.76
CA ASN A 62 -2.66 -17.81 -14.95
C ASN A 62 -2.23 -17.21 -13.61
N TYR A 63 -1.12 -17.68 -13.05
CA TYR A 63 -0.71 -17.29 -11.70
C TYR A 63 0.11 -16.00 -11.64
N ASN A 64 0.49 -15.43 -12.78
CA ASN A 64 1.32 -14.24 -12.83
C ASN A 64 0.54 -13.08 -13.43
N ILE A 65 0.38 -12.01 -12.64
CA ILE A 65 -0.15 -10.73 -13.11
C ILE A 65 1.01 -9.73 -12.96
N PRO A 66 1.47 -9.10 -14.07
CA PRO A 66 2.59 -8.19 -14.01
C PRO A 66 2.26 -6.98 -13.13
N ALA A 67 3.30 -6.21 -12.80
CA ALA A 67 3.11 -4.94 -12.10
C ALA A 67 2.23 -3.99 -12.93
N ILE A 68 1.13 -3.54 -12.34
CA ILE A 68 0.21 -2.57 -12.92
C ILE A 68 0.32 -1.28 -12.10
N ALA A 69 0.76 -0.21 -12.76
CA ALA A 69 0.81 1.11 -12.15
C ALA A 69 -0.57 1.76 -12.14
N VAL A 70 -1.08 2.10 -10.96
CA VAL A 70 -2.35 2.78 -10.72
C VAL A 70 -2.07 4.21 -10.26
N GLN A 71 -2.30 5.15 -11.18
CA GLN A 71 -2.17 6.59 -10.91
C GLN A 71 -3.44 7.14 -10.25
N LYS A 72 -3.32 8.30 -9.59
CA LYS A 72 -4.43 8.99 -8.91
C LYS A 72 -5.66 9.25 -9.79
N SER A 73 -5.49 9.40 -11.09
CA SER A 73 -6.57 9.62 -12.05
C SER A 73 -7.32 8.34 -12.44
N ASN A 74 -6.87 7.17 -12.00
CA ASN A 74 -7.49 5.90 -12.33
C ASN A 74 -8.70 5.61 -11.43
N THR A 75 -9.77 5.02 -11.96
CA THR A 75 -10.99 4.70 -11.20
C THR A 75 -10.79 3.67 -10.10
N VAL A 76 -9.72 2.86 -10.16
CA VAL A 76 -9.33 1.89 -9.14
C VAL A 76 -8.64 2.54 -7.93
N TRP A 77 -8.14 3.78 -8.10
CA TRP A 77 -7.36 4.49 -7.08
C TRP A 77 -8.06 4.56 -5.73
N ASP A 78 -9.33 4.97 -5.70
CA ASP A 78 -10.05 5.15 -4.44
C ASP A 78 -10.30 3.80 -3.73
N SER A 79 -10.54 2.72 -4.49
CA SER A 79 -10.66 1.37 -3.94
C SER A 79 -9.35 0.88 -3.32
N LEU A 80 -8.20 1.13 -3.96
CA LEU A 80 -6.89 0.76 -3.37
C LEU A 80 -6.57 1.55 -2.11
N ARG A 81 -7.19 2.72 -1.91
CA ARG A 81 -7.04 3.49 -0.67
C ARG A 81 -7.89 2.93 0.47
N THR A 82 -8.91 2.12 0.22
CA THR A 82 -9.75 1.52 1.26
C THR A 82 -9.22 0.19 1.79
N THR A 83 -8.23 -0.41 1.14
CA THR A 83 -7.58 -1.64 1.60
C THR A 83 -6.77 -1.41 2.88
N SER A 84 -6.41 -2.47 3.59
CA SER A 84 -5.58 -2.35 4.80
C SER A 84 -4.25 -1.65 4.51
N PHE A 85 -3.55 -2.07 3.45
CA PHE A 85 -2.29 -1.46 3.03
C PHE A 85 -2.44 0.01 2.58
N GLY A 86 -3.58 0.34 1.95
CA GLY A 86 -3.90 1.72 1.57
C GLY A 86 -4.15 2.60 2.79
N GLN A 87 -4.90 2.09 3.78
CA GLN A 87 -5.16 2.78 5.03
C GLN A 87 -3.89 2.96 5.86
N ASP A 88 -3.03 1.96 5.92
CA ASP A 88 -1.76 2.06 6.61
C ASP A 88 -0.84 3.10 5.95
N ALA A 89 -0.76 3.13 4.62
CA ALA A 89 -0.07 4.20 3.91
C ALA A 89 -0.67 5.60 4.15
N ILE A 90 -2.00 5.70 4.30
CA ILE A 90 -2.66 6.97 4.64
C ILE A 90 -2.27 7.39 6.07
N LYS A 91 -2.34 6.49 7.04
CA LYS A 91 -1.90 6.75 8.42
C LYS A 91 -0.44 7.20 8.42
N MET A 92 0.43 6.49 7.70
CA MET A 92 1.83 6.89 7.45
C MET A 92 1.89 8.35 7.02
N SER A 93 1.22 8.75 5.95
CA SER A 93 1.30 10.14 5.43
C SER A 93 0.61 11.23 6.28
N THR A 94 -0.16 10.88 7.32
CA THR A 94 -1.00 11.84 8.06
C THR A 94 -0.70 11.93 9.54
N ARG A 95 -0.27 10.84 10.19
CA ARG A 95 -0.08 10.76 11.64
C ARG A 95 1.37 10.91 12.07
N TYR A 96 2.30 10.46 11.25
CA TYR A 96 3.71 10.43 11.58
C TYR A 96 4.39 11.73 11.22
N ARG A 97 5.22 12.24 12.14
CA ARG A 97 5.86 13.54 11.93
C ARG A 97 6.88 13.49 10.80
N GLY A 98 7.63 12.38 10.67
CA GLY A 98 8.68 12.18 9.66
C GLY A 98 8.16 12.11 8.21
N THR A 99 6.93 11.63 8.02
CA THR A 99 6.29 11.42 6.71
C THR A 99 5.15 12.41 6.44
N LYS A 100 4.90 13.40 7.30
CA LYS A 100 3.79 14.36 7.16
C LYS A 100 3.82 15.14 5.84
N ASN A 101 5.02 15.31 5.29
CA ASN A 101 5.25 15.95 4.00
C ASN A 101 5.10 14.97 2.82
N LEU A 102 4.90 13.68 3.06
CA LEU A 102 4.65 12.70 2.02
C LEU A 102 3.16 12.63 1.67
N TYR A 103 2.88 12.18 0.46
CA TYR A 103 1.55 11.76 0.02
C TYR A 103 1.68 10.53 -0.87
N ILE A 104 0.61 9.72 -0.90
CA ILE A 104 0.52 8.59 -1.83
C ILE A 104 0.44 9.14 -3.25
N GLN A 105 1.46 8.87 -4.06
CA GLN A 105 1.57 9.31 -5.45
C GLN A 105 0.94 8.31 -6.42
N SER A 106 1.25 7.02 -6.24
CA SER A 106 0.76 5.94 -7.08
C SER A 106 0.73 4.62 -6.28
N PHE A 107 0.02 3.62 -6.81
CA PHE A 107 0.16 2.23 -6.40
C PHE A 107 0.75 1.43 -7.55
N ASP A 108 1.56 0.41 -7.26
CA ASP A 108 1.79 -0.70 -8.18
C ASP A 108 1.15 -1.95 -7.57
N ILE A 109 0.37 -2.68 -8.34
CA ILE A 109 -0.23 -3.95 -7.88
C ILE A 109 0.17 -5.09 -8.80
N GLY A 110 0.25 -6.30 -8.27
CA GLY A 110 0.53 -7.47 -9.10
C GLY A 110 0.36 -8.77 -8.33
N ARG A 111 0.68 -9.87 -9.00
CA ARG A 111 0.58 -11.21 -8.43
C ARG A 111 1.68 -12.11 -8.98
N ALA A 112 2.43 -12.78 -8.10
CA ALA A 112 3.59 -13.61 -8.47
C ALA A 112 3.40 -15.12 -8.20
N GLY A 113 2.16 -15.58 -8.12
CA GLY A 113 1.80 -16.94 -7.71
C GLY A 113 0.29 -17.03 -7.54
N ARG A 114 -0.26 -18.21 -7.21
CA ARG A 114 -1.73 -18.37 -7.14
C ARG A 114 -2.36 -17.36 -6.17
N ASP A 115 -1.75 -17.20 -5.01
CA ASP A 115 -2.24 -16.36 -3.92
C ASP A 115 -1.21 -15.29 -3.50
N GLU A 116 -0.15 -15.10 -4.29
CA GLU A 116 0.95 -14.19 -3.99
C GLU A 116 0.69 -12.79 -4.53
N ARG A 117 -0.43 -12.20 -4.10
CA ARG A 117 -0.79 -10.82 -4.42
C ARG A 117 0.11 -9.87 -3.64
N TRP A 118 0.50 -8.79 -4.30
CA TRP A 118 1.35 -7.78 -3.69
C TRP A 118 0.92 -6.39 -4.15
N ALA A 119 1.21 -5.40 -3.30
CA ALA A 119 1.02 -4.00 -3.60
C ALA A 119 2.28 -3.23 -3.21
N ARG A 120 2.67 -2.25 -4.00
CA ARG A 120 3.67 -1.23 -3.65
C ARG A 120 2.96 0.11 -3.63
N VAL A 121 3.08 0.81 -2.52
CA VAL A 121 2.60 2.18 -2.38
C VAL A 121 3.77 3.10 -2.61
N ASN A 122 3.67 4.00 -3.58
CA ASN A 122 4.72 4.95 -3.93
C ASN A 122 4.38 6.32 -3.35
N PHE A 123 5.32 6.93 -2.66
CA PHE A 123 5.18 8.22 -1.99
C PHE A 123 5.96 9.32 -2.72
N ALA A 124 5.46 10.54 -2.64
CA ALA A 124 6.16 11.74 -3.07
C ALA A 124 6.05 12.84 -2.02
N ALA A 125 7.03 13.74 -1.99
CA ALA A 125 7.02 14.91 -1.13
C ALA A 125 6.07 15.99 -1.66
N LYS A 126 5.28 16.59 -0.78
CA LYS A 126 4.55 17.85 -1.01
C LYS A 126 5.62 18.94 -1.16
N MET A 127 5.68 19.57 -2.33
CA MET A 127 6.50 20.77 -2.56
C MET A 127 5.98 21.95 -1.76
#